data_AF-A0A9X3SBC1-F1
#
_entry.id   AF-A0A9X3SBC1-F1
#
_cell.length_a   1.000
_cell.length_b   1.000
_cell.length_c   1.000
_cell.angle_alpha   90.00
_cell.angle_beta   90.00
_cell.angle_gamma   90.00
#
_symmetry.space_group_name_H-M   'P 1'
#
loop_
_entity.id
_entity.type
_entity.pdbx_description
1 polymer ?
#
loop_
_entity_poly.entity_id
_entity_poly.type
_entity_poly.pdbx_seq_one_letter_code
_entity_poly.pdbx_strand_id
1 'polypeptide(L)'
;MAVCRICSGELELRVPGNGAALTAAHFSPSAHVVGQHGDLLGCLECGTIQQPVLPQGEALHDLYREMRDDDYLAEEEGRRATANRLLDLVGAHRPRGRLLDVGCGHGLLLDEARKRGYETVGLELSRQNAQHARETLGLDVREVPLEAFSEGTNGDSPGAFDVVILADVIEHLDDPVAAIDQCAALLRSSGVLCVVTPDPASLTAKVAGARWWGYLPAHTVLLPRRTLRELLSATGLVISEDVPFVRTFAAKRWVGGLAERLGPLSRPLNAVADRMPPVKLSLSLYDERVILAHRTPVTLADHPLLYHANGRAPIHVVLPAYRAVRTIPDVVAEMPTGAADSALLIDDASPDETTNVALLHGLNVLRHPTNRGYGASQKTGYTRALRDGAAVIVMVHADNQYDPGLVADMAEPILAGDADVVIGSRLLVDRAVAGGMPRWKWVGNRLLTGIENAVFGVRFSEYHTGYRAFSADFLRSVPFLRNSDDFVFDQEIFAQVLSRNARVVEIPIPTRYFHEASSVDFLTSLRYALKTLWVLGRYRLDRRWTLLRRPAAWLSARDE
;
A
#
# COMPACT_ATOMS: atom_id res chain seq x y z
N MET A 1 0.76 -5.98 28.62
CA MET A 1 1.38 -6.67 27.47
C MET A 1 1.71 -5.61 26.44
N ALA A 2 2.88 -5.71 25.79
CA ALA A 2 3.18 -4.84 24.65
C ALA A 2 2.16 -5.12 23.54
N VAL A 3 1.63 -4.07 22.90
CA VAL A 3 0.75 -4.16 21.74
C VAL A 3 1.52 -3.79 20.48
N CYS A 4 1.03 -4.22 19.31
CA CYS A 4 1.66 -3.89 18.05
C CYS A 4 1.72 -2.37 17.83
N ARG A 5 2.88 -1.81 17.50
CA ARG A 5 3.02 -0.36 17.23
C ARG A 5 2.29 0.09 15.96
N ILE A 6 2.01 -0.84 15.05
CA ILE A 6 1.36 -0.54 13.76
C ILE A 6 -0.16 -0.62 13.85
N CYS A 7 -0.68 -1.68 14.47
CA CYS A 7 -2.12 -1.97 14.47
C CYS A 7 -2.70 -2.25 15.86
N SER A 8 -1.91 -2.10 16.93
CA SER A 8 -2.27 -2.44 18.32
C SER A 8 -2.89 -3.80 18.55
N GLY A 9 -2.61 -4.72 17.63
CA GLY A 9 -2.86 -6.14 17.79
C GLY A 9 -2.01 -6.78 18.88
N GLU A 10 -2.38 -8.01 19.21
CA GLU A 10 -1.65 -8.92 20.08
C GLU A 10 -0.30 -9.35 19.46
N LEU A 11 0.70 -9.44 20.34
CA LEU A 11 2.06 -9.82 20.00
C LEU A 11 2.40 -11.17 20.59
N GLU A 12 3.03 -12.04 19.80
CA GLU A 12 3.59 -13.30 20.25
C GLU A 12 5.09 -13.36 20.01
N LEU A 13 5.83 -14.03 20.91
CA LEU A 13 7.26 -14.28 20.69
C LEU A 13 7.44 -15.17 19.46
N ARG A 14 8.13 -14.65 18.44
CA ARG A 14 8.43 -15.37 17.19
C ARG A 14 9.82 -15.94 17.17
N VAL A 15 10.79 -15.14 17.60
CA VAL A 15 12.20 -15.54 17.62
C VAL A 15 12.78 -15.11 18.97
N PRO A 16 13.24 -16.06 19.81
CA PRO A 16 13.92 -15.71 21.05
C PRO A 16 15.25 -15.03 20.74
N GLY A 17 15.52 -13.93 21.45
CA GLY A 17 16.79 -13.23 21.38
C GLY A 17 17.91 -14.00 22.06
N ASN A 18 19.14 -13.55 21.85
CA ASN A 18 20.34 -14.19 22.42
C ASN A 18 20.97 -13.39 23.59
N GLY A 19 20.26 -12.38 24.11
CA GLY A 19 20.63 -11.65 25.34
C GLY A 19 21.76 -10.63 25.19
N ALA A 20 22.10 -10.19 23.97
CA ALA A 20 23.12 -9.17 23.78
C ALA A 20 22.67 -7.79 24.29
N ALA A 21 23.54 -7.11 25.04
CA ALA A 21 23.31 -5.73 25.48
C ALA A 21 23.45 -4.75 24.30
N LEU A 22 22.47 -3.85 24.16
CA LEU A 22 22.43 -2.84 23.09
C LEU A 22 23.36 -1.67 23.40
N THR A 23 24.09 -1.22 22.38
CA THR A 23 24.97 -0.05 22.42
C THR A 23 24.86 0.70 21.09
N ALA A 24 25.29 1.97 21.02
CA ALA A 24 25.27 2.76 19.78
C ALA A 24 25.98 2.07 18.59
N ALA A 25 27.00 1.24 18.86
CA ALA A 25 27.70 0.46 17.82
C ALA A 25 26.76 -0.51 17.09
N HIS A 26 25.73 -1.05 17.75
CA HIS A 26 24.78 -1.98 17.13
C HIS A 26 23.80 -1.29 16.15
N PHE A 27 23.77 0.05 16.13
CA PHE A 27 22.96 0.85 15.21
C PHE A 27 23.71 1.18 13.91
N SER A 28 24.99 0.84 13.82
CA SER A 28 25.76 0.97 12.59
C SER A 28 25.29 -0.04 11.54
N PRO A 29 24.94 0.40 10.32
CA PRO A 29 24.54 -0.50 9.23
C PRO A 29 25.59 -1.56 8.88
N SER A 30 26.87 -1.29 9.11
CA SER A 30 27.96 -2.24 8.86
C SER A 30 28.28 -3.14 10.05
N ALA A 31 27.76 -2.85 11.26
CA ALA A 31 28.01 -3.63 12.48
C ALA A 31 27.06 -4.85 12.65
N HIS A 32 26.63 -5.44 11.54
CA HIS A 32 25.71 -6.58 11.53
C HIS A 32 26.40 -7.89 11.94
N VAL A 33 25.95 -8.50 13.05
CA VAL A 33 26.33 -9.86 13.44
C VAL A 33 25.14 -10.79 13.30
N VAL A 34 25.28 -11.79 12.43
CA VAL A 34 24.17 -12.66 12.02
C VAL A 34 23.64 -13.49 13.19
N GLY A 35 22.34 -13.40 13.42
CA GLY A 35 21.67 -14.12 14.52
C GLY A 35 21.84 -13.46 15.89
N GLN A 36 22.34 -12.21 15.93
CA GLN A 36 22.34 -11.38 17.12
C GLN A 36 21.18 -10.38 17.05
N HIS A 37 20.17 -10.62 17.88
CA HIS A 37 18.99 -9.76 18.01
C HIS A 37 18.37 -9.93 19.41
N GLY A 38 17.54 -8.96 19.80
CA GLY A 38 16.68 -9.09 20.98
C GLY A 38 15.53 -10.07 20.75
N ASP A 39 14.64 -10.20 21.72
CA ASP A 39 13.38 -10.93 21.50
C ASP A 39 12.57 -10.25 20.41
N LEU A 40 12.17 -11.03 19.41
CA LEU A 40 11.38 -10.55 18.28
C LEU A 40 9.93 -11.02 18.45
N LEU A 41 9.04 -10.05 18.65
CA LEU A 41 7.62 -10.30 18.78
C LEU A 41 6.92 -10.07 17.44
N GLY A 42 6.18 -11.06 16.96
CA GLY A 42 5.34 -10.95 15.77
C GLY A 42 3.90 -10.65 16.12
N CYS A 43 3.32 -9.68 15.42
CA CYS A 43 1.90 -9.40 15.50
C CYS A 43 1.09 -10.49 14.77
N LEU A 44 0.05 -11.02 15.41
CA LEU A 44 -0.79 -12.14 14.91
C LEU A 44 -1.61 -11.86 13.64
N GLU A 45 -1.37 -10.74 12.99
CA GLU A 45 -2.48 -9.84 12.72
C GLU A 45 -2.10 -8.93 11.56
N CYS A 46 -1.09 -8.05 11.73
CA CYS A 46 -0.41 -7.43 10.60
C CYS A 46 0.86 -8.17 10.21
N GLY A 47 1.30 -9.17 10.98
CA GLY A 47 2.55 -9.87 10.73
C GLY A 47 3.81 -9.03 10.97
N THR A 48 3.68 -7.77 11.39
CA THR A 48 4.82 -6.93 11.79
C THR A 48 5.61 -7.63 12.89
N ILE A 49 6.92 -7.67 12.71
CA ILE A 49 7.85 -8.11 13.74
C ILE A 49 8.37 -6.85 14.43
N GLN A 50 8.43 -6.85 15.76
CA GLN A 50 8.94 -5.73 16.52
C GLN A 50 9.80 -6.20 17.68
N GLN A 51 10.79 -5.39 18.02
CA GLN A 51 11.66 -5.60 19.16
C GLN A 51 11.22 -4.67 20.31
N PRO A 52 10.52 -5.17 21.34
CA PRO A 52 9.85 -4.34 22.34
C PRO A 52 10.79 -3.73 23.39
N VAL A 53 12.07 -4.12 23.40
CA VAL A 53 13.03 -3.75 24.46
C VAL A 53 13.88 -2.53 24.08
N LEU A 54 13.71 -1.99 22.87
CA LEU A 54 14.50 -0.84 22.42
C LEU A 54 14.02 0.48 23.06
N PRO A 55 14.95 1.42 23.35
CA PRO A 55 14.58 2.78 23.73
C PRO A 55 13.69 3.45 22.68
N GLN A 56 12.89 4.42 23.12
CA GLN A 56 11.93 5.15 22.31
C GLN A 56 12.20 6.66 22.38
N GLY A 57 11.71 7.39 21.37
CA GLY A 57 11.90 8.84 21.24
C GLY A 57 13.36 9.29 21.42
N GLU A 58 13.60 10.26 22.28
CA GLU A 58 14.91 10.91 22.40
C GLU A 58 16.05 9.97 22.82
N ALA A 59 15.77 8.98 23.65
CA ALA A 59 16.78 7.98 24.05
C ALA A 59 17.22 7.11 22.87
N LEU A 60 16.33 6.86 21.90
CA LEU A 60 16.69 6.21 20.64
C LEU A 60 17.53 7.14 19.76
N HIS A 61 17.17 8.42 19.68
CA HIS A 61 17.92 9.41 18.91
C HIS A 61 19.35 9.59 19.42
N ASP A 62 19.56 9.57 20.73
CA ASP A 62 20.90 9.66 21.32
C ASP A 62 21.80 8.50 20.87
N LEU A 63 21.26 7.28 20.80
CA LEU A 63 22.00 6.12 20.27
C LEU A 63 22.41 6.31 18.81
N TYR A 64 21.55 6.90 17.96
CA TYR A 64 21.92 7.23 16.57
C TYR A 64 22.94 8.37 16.49
N ARG A 65 22.82 9.41 17.32
CA ARG A 65 23.77 10.54 17.33
C ARG A 65 25.19 10.09 17.67
N GLU A 66 25.32 9.11 18.54
CA GLU A 66 26.59 8.50 18.96
C GLU A 66 27.08 7.39 18.03
N MET A 67 26.24 6.91 17.11
CA MET A 67 26.58 5.83 16.18
C MET A 67 27.69 6.25 15.22
N ARG A 68 28.62 5.30 14.99
CA ARG A 68 29.77 5.41 14.10
C ARG A 68 29.82 4.22 13.15
N ASP A 69 30.08 4.47 11.87
CA ASP A 69 30.19 3.41 10.84
C ASP A 69 31.42 3.65 9.93
N ASP A 70 32.60 3.31 10.46
CA ASP A 70 33.88 3.53 9.78
C ASP A 70 34.06 2.61 8.54
N ASP A 71 33.35 1.48 8.49
CA ASP A 71 33.44 0.50 7.39
C ASP A 71 32.47 0.81 6.23
N TYR A 72 31.52 1.75 6.41
CA TYR A 72 30.50 2.06 5.43
C TYR A 72 31.06 2.38 4.03
N LEU A 73 32.12 3.21 4.02
CA LEU A 73 32.75 3.74 2.82
C LEU A 73 33.64 2.70 2.10
N ALA A 74 33.94 1.56 2.71
CA ALA A 74 34.70 0.49 2.06
C ALA A 74 33.99 -0.07 0.80
N GLU A 75 32.65 0.03 0.74
CA GLU A 75 31.83 -0.36 -0.42
C GLU A 75 31.24 0.86 -1.16
N GLU A 76 31.86 2.05 -1.07
CA GLU A 76 31.30 3.30 -1.61
C GLU A 76 30.81 3.16 -3.06
N GLU A 77 31.64 2.64 -3.96
CA GLU A 77 31.28 2.52 -5.38
C GLU A 77 30.10 1.56 -5.61
N GLY A 78 29.99 0.48 -4.82
CA GLY A 78 28.83 -0.43 -4.84
C GLY A 78 27.56 0.24 -4.30
N ARG A 79 27.69 1.01 -3.22
CA ARG A 79 26.60 1.80 -2.65
C ARG A 79 26.11 2.89 -3.61
N ARG A 80 27.01 3.62 -4.27
CA ARG A 80 26.67 4.58 -5.33
C ARG A 80 26.00 3.92 -6.53
N ALA A 81 26.45 2.73 -6.95
CA ALA A 81 25.78 1.98 -8.01
C ALA A 81 24.36 1.54 -7.59
N THR A 82 24.18 1.18 -6.32
CA THR A 82 22.86 0.86 -5.75
C THR A 82 21.96 2.10 -5.70
N ALA A 83 22.48 3.23 -5.24
CA ALA A 83 21.77 4.52 -5.21
C ALA A 83 21.34 4.96 -6.61
N ASN A 84 22.22 4.83 -7.61
CA ASN A 84 21.90 5.16 -9.00
C ASN A 84 20.71 4.35 -9.54
N ARG A 85 20.60 3.05 -9.22
CA ARG A 85 19.43 2.25 -9.63
C ARG A 85 18.14 2.70 -8.96
N LEU A 86 18.21 3.06 -7.67
CA LEU A 86 17.06 3.61 -6.97
C LEU A 86 16.62 4.93 -7.61
N LEU A 87 17.58 5.79 -7.95
CA LEU A 87 17.34 7.06 -8.64
C LEU A 87 16.87 6.88 -10.09
N ASP A 88 17.19 5.78 -10.77
CA ASP A 88 16.63 5.43 -12.09
C ASP A 88 15.14 5.13 -11.96
N LEU A 89 14.76 4.33 -10.95
CA LEU A 89 13.37 3.99 -10.68
C LEU A 89 12.57 5.23 -10.28
N VAL A 90 13.08 6.04 -9.35
CA VAL A 90 12.46 7.32 -8.95
C VAL A 90 12.39 8.29 -10.13
N GLY A 91 13.47 8.40 -10.91
CA GLY A 91 13.59 9.31 -12.05
C GLY A 91 12.62 9.01 -13.19
N ALA A 92 12.19 7.75 -13.35
CA ALA A 92 11.14 7.37 -14.30
C ALA A 92 9.77 8.03 -13.97
N HIS A 93 9.54 8.37 -12.70
CA HIS A 93 8.32 9.01 -12.21
C HIS A 93 8.50 10.52 -11.99
N ARG A 94 9.65 10.93 -11.46
CA ARG A 94 10.02 12.32 -11.15
C ARG A 94 11.48 12.56 -11.49
N PRO A 95 11.85 12.97 -12.72
CA PRO A 95 13.25 13.05 -13.15
C PRO A 95 14.04 14.24 -12.58
N ARG A 96 13.36 15.23 -11.98
CA ARG A 96 13.94 16.45 -11.45
C ARG A 96 13.04 17.02 -10.36
N GLY A 97 13.57 17.96 -9.58
CA GLY A 97 12.83 18.71 -8.57
C GLY A 97 13.54 18.70 -7.23
N ARG A 98 12.78 18.95 -6.16
CA ARG A 98 13.32 18.98 -4.80
C ARG A 98 13.21 17.60 -4.14
N LEU A 99 14.33 17.08 -3.64
CA LEU A 99 14.45 15.73 -3.10
C LEU A 99 14.87 15.79 -1.63
N LEU A 100 14.12 15.11 -0.77
CA LEU A 100 14.46 14.86 0.62
C LEU A 100 14.93 13.41 0.78
N ASP A 101 16.12 13.21 1.35
CA ASP A 101 16.62 11.90 1.77
C ASP A 101 16.62 11.83 3.29
N VAL A 102 15.70 11.04 3.85
CA VAL A 102 15.55 10.86 5.30
C VAL A 102 16.48 9.72 5.73
N GLY A 103 17.37 9.98 6.69
CA GLY A 103 18.43 9.05 7.10
C GLY A 103 19.51 8.90 6.01
N CYS A 104 20.02 10.02 5.49
CA CYS A 104 20.90 10.01 4.31
C CYS A 104 22.28 9.39 4.56
N GLY A 105 22.63 9.04 5.81
CA GLY A 105 23.91 8.46 6.19
C GLY A 105 25.07 9.34 5.76
N HIS A 106 26.08 8.74 5.14
CA HIS A 106 27.24 9.45 4.58
C HIS A 106 26.89 10.33 3.34
N GLY A 107 25.62 10.41 2.92
CA GLY A 107 25.19 11.30 1.84
C GLY A 107 25.47 10.80 0.42
N LEU A 108 25.84 9.52 0.24
CA LEU A 108 26.17 8.98 -1.09
C LEU A 108 24.97 9.02 -2.05
N LEU A 109 23.77 8.65 -1.58
CA LEU A 109 22.55 8.73 -2.39
C LEU A 109 22.22 10.18 -2.75
N LEU A 110 22.24 11.05 -1.74
CA LEU A 110 21.99 12.48 -1.89
C LEU A 110 22.96 13.14 -2.89
N ASP A 111 24.24 12.78 -2.86
CA ASP A 111 25.24 13.25 -3.82
C ASP A 111 24.97 12.76 -5.25
N GLU A 112 24.61 11.49 -5.44
CA GLU A 112 24.21 10.97 -6.76
C GLU A 112 22.92 11.65 -7.28
N ALA A 113 21.97 11.97 -6.39
CA ALA A 113 20.79 12.75 -6.75
C ALA A 113 21.16 14.17 -7.18
N ARG A 114 22.02 14.86 -6.42
CA ARG A 114 22.50 16.21 -6.78
C ARG A 114 23.19 16.22 -8.15
N LYS A 115 24.01 15.21 -8.47
CA LYS A 115 24.65 15.05 -9.80
C LYS A 115 23.64 14.90 -10.94
N ARG A 116 22.44 14.36 -10.65
CA ARG A 116 21.32 14.26 -11.59
C ARG A 116 20.47 15.54 -11.68
N GLY A 117 20.83 16.59 -10.95
CA GLY A 117 20.18 17.90 -11.01
C GLY A 117 19.01 18.09 -10.06
N TYR A 118 18.85 17.25 -9.03
CA TYR A 118 17.88 17.51 -7.96
C TYR A 118 18.40 18.60 -7.01
N GLU A 119 17.47 19.39 -6.48
CA GLU A 119 17.71 20.21 -5.29
C GLU A 119 17.57 19.31 -4.06
N THR A 120 18.67 19.00 -3.40
CA THR A 120 18.75 17.94 -2.41
C THR A 120 18.83 18.47 -0.98
N VAL A 121 18.02 17.93 -0.08
CA VAL A 121 18.09 18.13 1.37
C VAL A 121 18.19 16.75 2.04
N GLY A 122 19.10 16.58 2.99
CA GLY A 122 19.25 15.35 3.77
C GLY A 122 18.91 15.52 5.24
N LEU A 123 18.33 14.50 5.88
CA LEU A 123 18.21 14.40 7.33
C LEU A 123 19.10 13.25 7.81
N GLU A 124 19.94 13.48 8.82
CA GLU A 124 20.80 12.44 9.38
C GLU A 124 21.06 12.69 10.87
N LEU A 125 20.85 11.68 11.72
CA LEU A 125 21.04 11.82 13.16
C LEU A 125 22.48 11.59 13.62
N SER A 126 23.22 10.69 12.97
CA SER A 126 24.62 10.41 13.32
C SER A 126 25.49 11.63 13.00
N ARG A 127 26.15 12.15 14.04
CA ARG A 127 27.01 13.32 13.92
C ARG A 127 28.16 13.10 12.95
N GLN A 128 28.76 11.90 12.98
CA GLN A 128 29.86 11.54 12.09
C GLN A 128 29.40 11.51 10.63
N ASN A 129 28.26 10.88 10.36
CA ASN A 129 27.72 10.74 9.01
C ASN A 129 27.30 12.09 8.43
N ALA A 130 26.56 12.89 9.22
CA ALA A 130 26.15 14.24 8.84
C ALA A 130 27.36 15.16 8.59
N GLN A 131 28.39 15.09 9.43
CA GLN A 131 29.64 15.82 9.24
C GLN A 131 30.30 15.42 7.92
N HIS A 132 30.43 14.12 7.62
CA HIS A 132 30.99 13.66 6.36
C HIS A 132 30.22 14.20 5.15
N ALA A 133 28.88 14.11 5.16
CA ALA A 133 28.05 14.59 4.06
C ALA A 133 28.16 16.11 3.84
N ARG A 134 28.25 16.92 4.90
CA ARG A 134 28.43 18.37 4.81
C ARG A 134 29.84 18.76 4.39
N GLU A 135 30.85 18.28 5.08
CA GLU A 135 32.23 18.75 4.94
C GLU A 135 32.96 18.12 3.75
N THR A 136 32.70 16.84 3.48
CA THR A 136 33.37 16.11 2.38
C THR A 136 32.62 16.27 1.06
N LEU A 137 31.30 16.13 1.08
CA LEU A 137 30.47 16.14 -0.14
C LEU A 137 29.81 17.51 -0.41
N GLY A 138 29.83 18.45 0.54
CA GLY A 138 29.24 19.78 0.37
C GLY A 138 27.72 19.75 0.23
N LEU A 139 27.03 18.86 0.95
CA LEU A 139 25.58 18.66 0.88
C LEU A 139 24.84 19.45 1.96
N ASP A 140 23.59 19.87 1.68
CA ASP A 140 22.68 20.41 2.69
C ASP A 140 22.07 19.25 3.50
N VAL A 141 22.63 19.00 4.68
CA VAL A 141 22.19 17.94 5.60
C VAL A 141 21.85 18.54 6.96
N ARG A 142 20.78 18.07 7.59
CA ARG A 142 20.29 18.56 8.89
C ARG A 142 20.31 17.46 9.92
N GLU A 143 20.84 17.77 11.10
CA GLU A 143 20.86 16.86 12.25
C GLU A 143 19.58 16.98 13.05
N VAL A 144 18.47 16.59 12.42
CA VAL A 144 17.15 16.56 13.07
C VAL A 144 16.46 15.24 12.72
N PRO A 145 15.69 14.67 13.65
CA PRO A 145 14.83 13.53 13.33
C PRO A 145 13.71 13.99 12.40
N LEU A 146 13.08 13.03 11.70
CA LEU A 146 12.02 13.32 10.74
C LEU A 146 10.89 14.11 11.41
N GLU A 147 10.41 13.69 12.57
CA GLU A 147 9.34 14.32 13.35
C GLU A 147 9.58 15.79 13.73
N ALA A 148 10.85 16.22 13.81
CA ALA A 148 11.21 17.61 14.10
C ALA A 148 11.35 18.46 12.83
N PHE A 149 11.34 17.84 11.65
CA PHE A 149 11.51 18.51 10.38
C PHE A 149 10.18 19.08 9.87
N SER A 150 10.05 20.41 9.94
CA SER A 150 8.86 21.14 9.50
C SER A 150 9.05 21.92 8.20
N GLU A 151 10.28 22.02 7.67
CA GLU A 151 10.52 22.79 6.46
C GLU A 151 9.81 22.15 5.26
N GLY A 152 9.07 22.97 4.53
CA GLY A 152 8.33 22.50 3.37
C GLY A 152 7.01 21.82 3.71
N THR A 153 6.55 21.88 4.96
CA THR A 153 5.14 21.62 5.31
C THR A 153 4.32 22.91 5.14
N ASN A 154 3.07 22.80 4.69
CA ASN A 154 2.16 23.94 4.50
C ASN A 154 0.76 23.64 5.10
N GLY A 155 0.71 23.13 6.33
CA GLY A 155 -0.56 22.69 6.93
C GLY A 155 -1.22 21.60 6.08
N ASP A 156 -2.46 21.84 5.63
CA ASP A 156 -3.17 20.92 4.72
C ASP A 156 -2.82 21.09 3.24
N SER A 157 -2.08 22.16 2.90
CA SER A 157 -1.62 22.37 1.52
C SER A 157 -0.46 21.43 1.18
N PRO A 158 -0.25 21.14 -0.11
CA PRO A 158 0.90 20.35 -0.53
C PRO A 158 2.24 20.88 -0.03
N GLY A 159 3.08 19.94 0.40
CA GLY A 159 4.44 20.23 0.82
C GLY A 159 5.35 20.61 -0.33
N ALA A 160 6.62 20.82 -0.03
CA ALA A 160 7.59 21.39 -0.96
C ALA A 160 8.40 20.36 -1.78
N PHE A 161 8.28 19.06 -1.51
CA PHE A 161 9.17 18.06 -2.09
C PHE A 161 8.52 17.28 -3.24
N ASP A 162 9.27 17.16 -4.34
CA ASP A 162 8.95 16.28 -5.47
C ASP A 162 9.15 14.81 -5.12
N VAL A 163 10.19 14.54 -4.33
CA VAL A 163 10.65 13.21 -3.96
C VAL A 163 11.00 13.20 -2.48
N VAL A 164 10.52 12.19 -1.75
CA VAL A 164 10.97 11.86 -0.40
C VAL A 164 11.44 10.41 -0.41
N ILE A 165 12.64 10.13 0.10
CA ILE A 165 13.24 8.80 0.15
C ILE A 165 13.45 8.38 1.61
N LEU A 166 13.03 7.16 1.93
CA LEU A 166 13.34 6.43 3.15
C LEU A 166 14.02 5.13 2.73
N ALA A 167 15.34 5.15 2.62
CA ALA A 167 16.11 3.98 2.22
C ALA A 167 16.74 3.30 3.45
N ASP A 168 16.25 2.14 3.84
CA ASP A 168 16.68 1.41 5.03
C ASP A 168 16.48 2.23 6.31
N VAL A 169 15.33 2.91 6.43
CA VAL A 169 15.04 3.85 7.54
C VAL A 169 13.78 3.48 8.31
N ILE A 170 12.71 3.05 7.62
CA ILE A 170 11.41 2.89 8.27
C ILE A 170 11.43 1.82 9.39
N GLU A 171 12.28 0.82 9.26
CA GLU A 171 12.52 -0.24 10.27
C GLU A 171 13.26 0.25 11.52
N HIS A 172 13.89 1.42 11.44
CA HIS A 172 14.66 2.07 12.49
C HIS A 172 13.86 3.11 13.28
N LEU A 173 12.68 3.51 12.79
CA LEU A 173 11.84 4.53 13.41
C LEU A 173 10.98 3.97 14.54
N ASP A 174 10.69 4.80 15.54
CA ASP A 174 9.83 4.41 16.66
C ASP A 174 8.35 4.35 16.27
N ASP A 175 7.89 5.36 15.51
CA ASP A 175 6.54 5.43 14.96
C ASP A 175 6.56 5.51 13.41
N PRO A 176 6.60 4.35 12.73
CA PRO A 176 6.55 4.27 11.27
C PRO A 176 5.25 4.82 10.67
N VAL A 177 4.15 4.82 11.43
CA VAL A 177 2.86 5.29 10.93
C VAL A 177 2.90 6.81 10.81
N ALA A 178 3.29 7.49 11.88
CA ALA A 178 3.49 8.94 11.89
C ALA A 178 4.55 9.38 10.87
N ALA A 179 5.62 8.60 10.70
CA ALA A 179 6.65 8.88 9.71
C ALA A 179 6.12 8.87 8.26
N ILE A 180 5.29 7.88 7.88
CA ILE A 180 4.65 7.86 6.56
C ILE A 180 3.70 9.04 6.39
N ASP A 181 2.89 9.37 7.41
CA ASP A 181 1.99 10.53 7.37
C ASP A 181 2.76 11.84 7.15
N GLN A 182 3.87 12.02 7.85
CA GLN A 182 4.72 13.19 7.69
C GLN A 182 5.38 13.24 6.31
N CYS A 183 5.88 12.12 5.80
CA CYS A 183 6.41 12.05 4.45
C CYS A 183 5.35 12.40 3.41
N ALA A 184 4.12 11.90 3.57
CA ALA A 184 3.00 12.25 2.71
C ALA A 184 2.66 13.75 2.77
N ALA A 185 2.78 14.39 3.93
CA ALA A 185 2.56 15.83 4.09
C ALA A 185 3.67 16.68 3.45
N LEU A 186 4.92 16.22 3.48
CA LEU A 186 6.07 16.88 2.85
C LEU A 186 6.01 16.84 1.31
N LEU A 187 5.26 15.89 0.74
CA LEU A 187 5.09 15.77 -0.70
C LEU A 187 4.20 16.87 -1.28
N ARG A 188 4.70 17.48 -2.36
CA ARG A 188 3.89 18.32 -3.23
C ARG A 188 2.82 17.48 -3.96
N SER A 189 1.91 18.15 -4.65
CA SER A 189 0.94 17.47 -5.51
C SER A 189 1.66 16.61 -6.56
N SER A 190 1.27 15.35 -6.66
CA SER A 190 1.89 14.34 -7.52
C SER A 190 3.34 13.98 -7.17
N GLY A 191 3.85 14.39 -6.00
CA GLY A 191 5.16 13.96 -5.49
C GLY A 191 5.23 12.45 -5.20
N VAL A 192 6.44 11.92 -5.09
CA VAL A 192 6.72 10.47 -4.91
C VAL A 192 7.42 10.21 -3.59
N LEU A 193 6.85 9.31 -2.79
CA LEU A 193 7.50 8.67 -1.66
C LEU A 193 8.16 7.38 -2.13
N CYS A 194 9.45 7.21 -1.86
CA CYS A 194 10.20 5.99 -2.10
C CYS A 194 10.58 5.35 -0.76
N VAL A 195 10.08 4.16 -0.49
CA VAL A 195 10.44 3.38 0.71
C VAL A 195 11.22 2.14 0.30
N VAL A 196 12.41 1.98 0.87
CA VAL A 196 13.22 0.76 0.79
C VAL A 196 13.32 0.16 2.18
N THR A 197 12.93 -1.09 2.33
CA THR A 197 12.98 -1.77 3.64
C THR A 197 13.02 -3.30 3.46
N PRO A 198 13.62 -4.04 4.41
CA PRO A 198 13.56 -5.50 4.46
C PRO A 198 12.14 -6.05 4.68
N ASP A 199 11.82 -7.16 4.00
CA ASP A 199 10.53 -7.86 4.08
C ASP A 199 10.64 -9.15 4.91
N PRO A 200 10.18 -9.14 6.19
CA PRO A 200 10.22 -10.33 7.05
C PRO A 200 9.30 -11.45 6.57
N ALA A 201 8.37 -11.19 5.65
CA ALA A 201 7.48 -12.21 5.08
C ALA A 201 8.07 -12.91 3.84
N SER A 202 9.24 -12.49 3.38
CA SER A 202 9.93 -13.05 2.22
C SER A 202 10.32 -14.53 2.43
N LEU A 203 10.46 -15.27 1.33
CA LEU A 203 10.88 -16.67 1.40
C LEU A 203 12.30 -16.79 1.98
N THR A 204 13.20 -15.88 1.59
CA THR A 204 14.57 -15.82 2.10
C THR A 204 14.61 -15.59 3.62
N ALA A 205 13.78 -14.69 4.15
CA ALA A 205 13.66 -14.50 5.60
C ALA A 205 13.16 -15.76 6.30
N LYS A 206 12.12 -16.41 5.76
CA LYS A 206 11.56 -17.65 6.32
C LYS A 206 12.56 -18.80 6.32
N VAL A 207 13.35 -18.94 5.26
CA VAL A 207 14.39 -19.99 5.15
C VAL A 207 15.56 -19.71 6.09
N ALA A 208 16.00 -18.45 6.20
CA ALA A 208 17.10 -18.08 7.08
C ALA A 208 16.72 -18.11 8.57
N GLY A 209 15.43 -18.01 8.91
CA GLY A 209 14.96 -18.07 10.29
C GLY A 209 15.61 -17.00 11.17
N ALA A 210 16.03 -17.36 12.39
CA ALA A 210 16.70 -16.46 13.32
C ALA A 210 18.02 -15.86 12.79
N ARG A 211 18.59 -16.43 11.72
CA ARG A 211 19.83 -15.96 11.09
C ARG A 211 19.56 -15.02 9.91
N TRP A 212 18.32 -14.61 9.68
CA TRP A 212 18.04 -13.64 8.63
C TRP A 212 18.67 -12.28 8.97
N TRP A 213 19.29 -11.65 7.98
CA TRP A 213 20.08 -10.45 8.20
C TRP A 213 19.22 -9.22 8.60
N GLY A 214 17.93 -9.24 8.26
CA GLY A 214 17.00 -8.21 8.68
C GLY A 214 16.69 -8.25 10.18
N TYR A 215 17.10 -9.28 10.92
CA TYR A 215 16.96 -9.34 12.38
C TYR A 215 18.18 -8.73 13.05
N LEU A 216 18.24 -7.40 12.99
CA LEU A 216 19.26 -6.58 13.63
C LEU A 216 18.80 -6.07 14.99
N PRO A 217 19.72 -5.89 15.95
CA PRO A 217 19.37 -5.31 17.26
C PRO A 217 18.78 -3.90 17.14
N ALA A 218 19.14 -3.14 16.10
CA ALA A 218 18.69 -1.78 15.87
C ALA A 218 17.33 -1.65 15.16
N HIS A 219 16.82 -2.72 14.54
CA HIS A 219 15.53 -2.69 13.88
C HIS A 219 14.43 -2.72 14.94
N THR A 220 13.72 -1.61 15.06
CA THR A 220 12.64 -1.50 16.03
C THR A 220 11.40 -2.24 15.53
N VAL A 221 11.07 -2.09 14.24
CA VAL A 221 9.99 -2.79 13.56
C VAL A 221 10.45 -3.35 12.22
N LEU A 222 9.82 -4.41 11.75
CA LEU A 222 9.98 -4.94 10.40
C LEU A 222 8.59 -5.15 9.82
N LEU A 223 8.31 -4.42 8.74
CA LEU A 223 7.00 -4.35 8.12
C LEU A 223 6.90 -5.37 6.98
N PRO A 224 6.05 -6.40 7.05
CA PRO A 224 5.76 -7.23 5.91
C PRO A 224 5.31 -6.39 4.73
N ARG A 225 5.69 -6.77 3.51
CA ARG A 225 5.29 -6.06 2.27
C ARG A 225 3.81 -5.68 2.23
N ARG A 226 2.92 -6.59 2.65
CA ARG A 226 1.46 -6.34 2.66
C ARG A 226 1.07 -5.20 3.61
N THR A 227 1.69 -5.13 4.78
CA THR A 227 1.44 -4.13 5.81
C THR A 227 1.98 -2.77 5.40
N LEU A 228 3.17 -2.73 4.80
CA LEU A 228 3.71 -1.47 4.25
C LEU A 228 2.80 -0.89 3.15
N ARG A 229 2.33 -1.74 2.22
CA ARG A 229 1.39 -1.31 1.16
C ARG A 229 0.08 -0.76 1.74
N GLU A 230 -0.42 -1.39 2.79
CA GLU A 230 -1.61 -0.94 3.50
C GLU A 230 -1.39 0.44 4.14
N LEU A 231 -0.30 0.62 4.89
CA LEU A 231 0.03 1.91 5.51
C LEU A 231 0.17 3.04 4.47
N LEU A 232 0.87 2.77 3.37
CA LEU A 232 1.01 3.75 2.28
C LEU A 232 -0.35 4.10 1.67
N SER A 233 -1.17 3.10 1.32
CA SER A 233 -2.48 3.34 0.72
C SER A 233 -3.42 4.06 1.70
N ALA A 234 -3.30 3.76 2.99
CA ALA A 234 -4.08 4.36 4.07
C ALA A 234 -3.89 5.88 4.18
N THR A 235 -2.67 6.36 3.99
CA THR A 235 -2.39 7.81 3.95
C THR A 235 -2.96 8.52 2.71
N GLY A 236 -3.58 7.77 1.79
CA GLY A 236 -4.12 8.28 0.53
C GLY A 236 -3.09 8.29 -0.60
N LEU A 237 -1.89 7.72 -0.40
CA LEU A 237 -0.90 7.58 -1.46
C LEU A 237 -1.26 6.44 -2.42
N VAL A 238 -0.99 6.63 -3.71
CA VAL A 238 -1.23 5.63 -4.75
C VAL A 238 0.08 4.95 -5.13
N ILE A 239 0.21 3.66 -4.83
CA ILE A 239 1.40 2.86 -5.12
C ILE A 239 1.56 2.68 -6.63
N SER A 240 2.72 3.04 -7.19
CA SER A 240 3.04 2.88 -8.62
C SER A 240 3.99 1.72 -8.89
N GLU A 241 4.95 1.51 -8.00
CA GLU A 241 5.97 0.46 -8.09
C GLU A 241 6.03 -0.34 -6.79
N ASP A 242 6.28 -1.63 -6.92
CA ASP A 242 6.53 -2.53 -5.80
C ASP A 242 7.42 -3.65 -6.36
N VAL A 243 8.73 -3.47 -6.24
CA VAL A 243 9.75 -4.31 -6.91
C VAL A 243 10.82 -4.80 -5.93
N PRO A 244 11.49 -5.93 -6.20
CA PRO A 244 12.60 -6.38 -5.37
C PRO A 244 13.76 -5.37 -5.43
N PHE A 245 14.38 -5.10 -4.28
CA PHE A 245 15.55 -4.21 -4.27
C PHE A 245 16.80 -4.97 -4.73
N VAL A 246 17.60 -4.32 -5.58
CA VAL A 246 18.82 -4.90 -6.16
C VAL A 246 20.03 -4.18 -5.57
N ARG A 247 20.80 -4.86 -4.72
CA ARG A 247 22.03 -4.31 -4.14
C ARG A 247 23.24 -4.63 -5.00
N THR A 248 24.18 -3.69 -5.06
CA THR A 248 25.51 -3.91 -5.65
C THR A 248 26.54 -3.97 -4.54
N PHE A 249 27.21 -5.12 -4.43
CA PHE A 249 28.33 -5.30 -3.52
C PHE A 249 29.47 -6.04 -4.23
N ALA A 250 30.67 -5.98 -3.66
CA ALA A 250 31.75 -6.87 -4.05
C ALA A 250 31.33 -8.36 -3.94
N ALA A 251 31.76 -9.20 -4.88
CA ALA A 251 31.45 -10.63 -4.90
C ALA A 251 31.86 -11.33 -3.59
N LYS A 252 33.00 -10.93 -3.01
CA LYS A 252 33.46 -11.38 -1.69
C LYS A 252 32.40 -11.14 -0.60
N ARG A 253 31.76 -9.96 -0.59
CA ARG A 253 30.71 -9.61 0.39
C ARG A 253 29.45 -10.45 0.20
N TRP A 254 29.07 -10.76 -1.04
CA TRP A 254 27.96 -11.69 -1.32
C TRP A 254 28.23 -13.10 -0.79
N VAL A 255 29.44 -13.63 -1.02
CA VAL A 255 29.80 -14.97 -0.55
C VAL A 255 29.93 -15.00 0.97
N GLY A 256 30.49 -13.96 1.60
CA GLY A 256 30.52 -13.81 3.05
C GLY A 256 29.12 -13.81 3.67
N GLY A 257 28.19 -13.02 3.12
CA GLY A 257 26.80 -13.00 3.58
C GLY A 257 26.04 -14.33 3.37
N LEU A 258 26.42 -15.13 2.36
CA LEU A 258 25.88 -16.49 2.19
C LEU A 258 26.48 -17.47 3.21
N ALA A 259 27.80 -17.39 3.43
CA ALA A 259 28.52 -18.19 4.42
C ALA A 259 27.92 -18.01 5.81
N GLU A 260 27.61 -16.78 6.16
CA GLU A 260 26.93 -16.39 7.39
C GLU A 260 25.53 -16.99 7.54
N ARG A 261 24.77 -17.15 6.45
CA ARG A 261 23.42 -17.76 6.49
C ARG A 261 23.46 -19.29 6.62
N LEU A 262 24.47 -19.95 6.04
CA LEU A 262 24.58 -21.41 5.99
C LEU A 262 25.28 -22.05 7.21
N GLY A 263 25.67 -21.27 8.21
CA GLY A 263 26.15 -21.76 9.51
C GLY A 263 27.43 -22.63 9.39
N PRO A 264 27.38 -23.96 9.59
CA PRO A 264 28.56 -24.84 9.54
C PRO A 264 29.35 -24.82 8.22
N LEU A 265 28.71 -24.43 7.11
CA LEU A 265 29.35 -24.29 5.79
C LEU A 265 30.09 -22.94 5.61
N SER A 266 30.14 -22.10 6.64
CA SER A 266 30.75 -20.77 6.59
C SER A 266 32.25 -20.79 6.25
N ARG A 267 33.01 -21.72 6.84
CA ARG A 267 34.48 -21.80 6.66
C ARG A 267 34.91 -22.05 5.21
N PRO A 268 34.40 -23.07 4.48
CA PRO A 268 34.79 -23.26 3.08
C PRO A 268 34.34 -22.10 2.19
N LEU A 269 33.18 -21.49 2.45
CA LEU A 269 32.68 -20.35 1.68
C LEU A 269 33.52 -19.08 1.89
N ASN A 270 33.94 -18.79 3.13
CA ASN A 270 34.83 -17.66 3.41
C ASN A 270 36.19 -17.81 2.73
N ALA A 271 36.76 -19.01 2.71
CA ALA A 271 38.02 -19.29 2.00
C ALA A 271 37.90 -19.17 0.47
N VAL A 272 36.70 -19.33 -0.08
CA VAL A 272 36.41 -19.02 -1.49
C VAL A 272 36.28 -17.52 -1.68
N ALA A 273 35.55 -16.83 -0.80
CA ALA A 273 35.34 -15.38 -0.85
C ALA A 273 36.65 -14.58 -0.88
N ASP A 274 37.64 -14.98 -0.07
CA ASP A 274 38.96 -14.35 -0.02
C ASP A 274 39.80 -14.51 -1.30
N ARG A 275 39.46 -15.48 -2.14
CA ARG A 275 40.14 -15.75 -3.42
C ARG A 275 39.40 -15.20 -4.63
N MET A 276 38.23 -14.59 -4.43
CA MET A 276 37.45 -14.06 -5.54
C MET A 276 38.08 -12.78 -6.09
N PRO A 277 38.05 -12.59 -7.43
CA PRO A 277 38.44 -11.32 -8.02
C PRO A 277 37.50 -10.19 -7.54
N PRO A 278 37.93 -8.91 -7.60
CA PRO A 278 37.14 -7.75 -7.18
C PRO A 278 36.03 -7.43 -8.19
N VAL A 279 35.21 -8.43 -8.51
CA VAL A 279 34.04 -8.30 -9.36
C VAL A 279 32.88 -7.84 -8.50
N LYS A 280 32.06 -6.94 -9.03
CA LYS A 280 30.83 -6.48 -8.36
C LYS A 280 29.64 -7.20 -8.95
N LEU A 281 28.78 -7.66 -8.06
CA LEU A 281 27.57 -8.38 -8.44
C LEU A 281 26.36 -7.61 -7.95
N SER A 282 25.36 -7.55 -8.82
CA SER A 282 24.11 -6.85 -8.60
C SER A 282 23.00 -7.88 -8.51
N LEU A 283 22.53 -8.14 -7.30
CA LEU A 283 21.62 -9.25 -7.01
C LEU A 283 20.48 -8.76 -6.11
N SER A 284 19.32 -9.39 -6.25
CA SER A 284 18.23 -9.31 -5.27
C SER A 284 18.04 -10.68 -4.65
N LEU A 285 17.94 -10.73 -3.33
CA LEU A 285 17.53 -11.92 -2.59
C LEU A 285 16.02 -11.93 -2.30
N TYR A 286 15.26 -10.98 -2.86
CA TYR A 286 13.81 -10.86 -2.73
C TYR A 286 13.31 -10.68 -1.28
N ASP A 287 14.22 -10.33 -0.37
CA ASP A 287 13.94 -10.02 1.04
C ASP A 287 14.02 -8.53 1.34
N GLU A 288 14.13 -7.71 0.31
CA GLU A 288 14.06 -6.25 0.36
C GLU A 288 13.19 -5.75 -0.78
N ARG A 289 12.47 -4.68 -0.52
CA ARG A 289 11.50 -4.11 -1.46
C ARG A 289 11.75 -2.64 -1.66
N VAL A 290 11.55 -2.17 -2.88
CA VAL A 290 11.34 -0.76 -3.18
C VAL A 290 9.87 -0.57 -3.50
N ILE A 291 9.22 0.33 -2.76
CA ILE A 291 7.84 0.75 -3.03
C ILE A 291 7.84 2.24 -3.33
N LEU A 292 7.30 2.59 -4.51
CA LEU A 292 7.02 3.98 -4.86
C LEU A 292 5.53 4.26 -4.69
N ALA A 293 5.18 5.36 -4.00
CA ALA A 293 3.81 5.77 -3.77
C ALA A 293 3.63 7.28 -4.00
N HIS A 294 2.55 7.67 -4.68
CA HIS A 294 2.34 9.02 -5.16
C HIS A 294 1.26 9.75 -4.36
N ARG A 295 1.48 11.04 -4.09
CA ARG A 295 0.42 11.94 -3.62
C ARG A 295 -0.42 12.41 -4.81
N THR A 296 -1.25 11.52 -5.32
CA THR A 296 -2.06 11.79 -6.52
C THR A 296 -3.17 12.80 -6.22
N PRO A 297 -3.22 13.95 -6.92
CA PRO A 297 -4.30 14.90 -6.74
C PRO A 297 -5.60 14.39 -7.34
N VAL A 298 -6.71 14.93 -6.85
CA VAL A 298 -7.99 14.89 -7.58
C VAL A 298 -8.01 16.09 -8.50
N THR A 299 -8.17 15.85 -9.80
CA THR A 299 -8.44 16.90 -10.78
C THR A 299 -9.94 17.18 -10.75
N LEU A 300 -10.30 18.42 -10.47
CA LEU A 300 -11.70 18.85 -10.41
C LEU A 300 -12.20 19.18 -11.82
N ALA A 301 -13.45 18.84 -12.11
CA ALA A 301 -14.11 19.29 -13.33
C ALA A 301 -14.47 20.77 -13.24
N ASP A 302 -14.34 21.51 -14.35
CA ASP A 302 -14.70 22.93 -14.41
C ASP A 302 -16.20 23.18 -14.15
N HIS A 303 -17.03 22.23 -14.56
CA HIS A 303 -18.48 22.22 -14.37
C HIS A 303 -18.90 20.89 -13.73
N PRO A 304 -18.83 20.78 -12.39
CA PRO A 304 -19.15 19.54 -11.69
C PRO A 304 -20.58 19.06 -11.98
N LEU A 305 -20.71 17.76 -12.23
CA LEU A 305 -22.01 17.07 -12.39
C LEU A 305 -22.83 17.12 -11.10
N LEU A 306 -22.15 16.87 -9.98
CA LEU A 306 -22.70 16.87 -8.64
C LEU A 306 -22.06 18.02 -7.87
N TYR A 307 -22.89 18.75 -7.13
CA TYR A 307 -22.44 19.77 -6.19
C TYR A 307 -22.59 19.22 -4.79
N HIS A 308 -21.56 19.40 -3.97
CA HIS A 308 -21.63 19.05 -2.55
C HIS A 308 -22.85 19.74 -1.93
N ALA A 309 -23.87 18.97 -1.58
CA ALA A 309 -24.87 19.45 -0.64
C ALA A 309 -24.24 19.34 0.75
N ASN A 310 -24.41 20.36 1.60
CA ASN A 310 -24.03 20.29 3.02
C ASN A 310 -25.02 19.37 3.78
N GLY A 311 -25.16 18.13 3.32
CA GLY A 311 -25.96 17.10 3.94
C GLY A 311 -25.27 16.56 5.19
N ARG A 312 -26.07 16.11 6.17
CA ARG A 312 -25.55 15.49 7.41
C ARG A 312 -24.92 14.09 7.18
N ALA A 313 -25.18 13.47 6.04
CA ALA A 313 -24.69 12.13 5.70
C ALA A 313 -24.29 12.07 4.20
N PRO A 314 -23.07 12.51 3.84
CA PRO A 314 -22.66 12.61 2.45
C PRO A 314 -22.60 11.25 1.74
N ILE A 315 -23.16 11.19 0.54
CA ILE A 315 -23.14 10.03 -0.37
C ILE A 315 -22.08 10.28 -1.45
N HIS A 316 -21.09 9.40 -1.54
CA HIS A 316 -19.99 9.49 -2.50
C HIS A 316 -20.08 8.35 -3.51
N VAL A 317 -20.15 8.70 -4.79
CA VAL A 317 -20.08 7.73 -5.89
C VAL A 317 -18.62 7.51 -6.28
N VAL A 318 -18.19 6.26 -6.31
CA VAL A 318 -16.86 5.85 -6.78
C VAL A 318 -17.00 5.13 -8.12
N LEU A 319 -16.30 5.61 -9.15
CA LEU A 319 -16.34 5.05 -10.49
C LEU A 319 -14.97 4.51 -10.93
N PRO A 320 -14.66 3.22 -10.73
CA PRO A 320 -13.50 2.60 -11.34
C PRO A 320 -13.61 2.68 -12.88
N ALA A 321 -12.54 3.15 -13.53
CA ALA A 321 -12.52 3.33 -14.97
C ALA A 321 -11.20 2.83 -15.58
N TYR A 322 -11.32 2.12 -16.70
CA TYR A 322 -10.22 1.82 -17.59
C TYR A 322 -10.74 1.74 -19.01
N ARG A 323 -10.31 2.65 -19.90
CA ARG A 323 -10.80 2.76 -21.28
C ARG A 323 -12.32 2.99 -21.39
N ALA A 324 -12.83 3.99 -20.67
CA ALA A 324 -14.26 4.26 -20.52
C ALA A 324 -14.76 5.45 -21.36
N VAL A 325 -13.97 5.93 -22.34
CA VAL A 325 -14.30 7.08 -23.21
C VAL A 325 -15.71 7.01 -23.79
N ARG A 326 -16.15 5.82 -24.23
CA ARG A 326 -17.42 5.63 -24.94
C ARG A 326 -18.65 5.59 -24.04
N THR A 327 -18.47 5.30 -22.75
CA THR A 327 -19.56 4.97 -21.82
C THR A 327 -19.80 6.07 -20.78
N ILE A 328 -18.78 6.88 -20.48
CA ILE A 328 -18.88 8.01 -19.54
C ILE A 328 -20.05 8.95 -19.86
N PRO A 329 -20.30 9.37 -21.13
CA PRO A 329 -21.40 10.29 -21.42
C PRO A 329 -22.77 9.73 -21.01
N ASP A 330 -23.00 8.44 -21.23
CA ASP A 330 -24.25 7.77 -20.86
C ASP A 330 -24.37 7.63 -19.34
N VAL A 331 -23.28 7.23 -18.66
CA VAL A 331 -23.24 7.13 -17.20
C VAL A 331 -23.61 8.46 -16.55
N VAL A 332 -23.03 9.55 -17.05
CA VAL A 332 -23.29 10.90 -16.55
C VAL A 332 -24.71 11.36 -16.85
N ALA A 333 -25.23 11.10 -18.05
CA ALA A 333 -26.58 11.49 -18.43
C ALA A 333 -27.67 10.77 -17.60
N GLU A 334 -27.40 9.54 -17.18
CA GLU A 334 -28.32 8.73 -16.38
C GLU A 334 -28.17 8.96 -14.85
N MET A 335 -27.07 9.58 -14.41
CA MET A 335 -26.83 9.87 -12.99
C MET A 335 -27.74 11.00 -12.50
N PRO A 336 -28.62 10.78 -11.51
CA PRO A 336 -29.46 11.85 -11.00
C PRO A 336 -28.63 12.86 -10.20
N THR A 337 -28.77 14.15 -10.53
CA THR A 337 -27.97 15.25 -9.94
C THR A 337 -28.16 15.45 -8.43
N GLY A 338 -29.19 14.85 -7.84
CA GLY A 338 -29.45 14.85 -6.39
C GLY A 338 -29.30 13.49 -5.71
N ALA A 339 -28.82 12.45 -6.41
CA ALA A 339 -28.66 11.11 -5.83
C ALA A 339 -27.39 10.97 -4.99
N ALA A 340 -26.42 11.87 -5.14
CA ALA A 340 -25.17 11.87 -4.38
C ALA A 340 -24.57 13.27 -4.26
N ASP A 341 -23.69 13.45 -3.27
CA ASP A 341 -23.00 14.71 -2.99
C ASP A 341 -21.70 14.86 -3.80
N SER A 342 -21.08 13.74 -4.18
CA SER A 342 -19.89 13.74 -5.03
C SER A 342 -19.81 12.49 -5.89
N ALA A 343 -19.12 12.62 -7.03
CA ALA A 343 -18.75 11.51 -7.89
C ALA A 343 -17.27 11.62 -8.23
N LEU A 344 -16.53 10.54 -7.97
CA LEU A 344 -15.10 10.46 -8.22
C LEU A 344 -14.81 9.27 -9.14
N LEU A 345 -14.33 9.60 -10.34
CA LEU A 345 -13.82 8.61 -11.28
C LEU A 345 -12.35 8.28 -10.96
N ILE A 346 -12.07 7.00 -10.81
CA ILE A 346 -10.72 6.46 -10.60
C ILE A 346 -10.22 5.90 -11.92
N ASP A 347 -9.43 6.69 -12.65
CA ASP A 347 -8.83 6.27 -13.92
C ASP A 347 -7.57 5.44 -13.64
N ASP A 348 -7.60 4.15 -13.97
CA ASP A 348 -6.50 3.20 -13.76
C ASP A 348 -5.42 3.29 -14.86
N ALA A 349 -4.92 4.51 -15.06
CA ALA A 349 -3.94 4.87 -16.08
C ALA A 349 -4.37 4.50 -17.51
N SER A 350 -5.61 4.83 -17.89
CA SER A 350 -6.13 4.55 -19.23
C SER A 350 -5.24 5.13 -20.33
N PRO A 351 -4.93 4.37 -21.39
CA PRO A 351 -4.12 4.85 -22.51
C PRO A 351 -4.91 5.77 -23.47
N ASP A 352 -6.21 5.97 -23.24
CA ASP A 352 -7.09 6.82 -24.04
C ASP A 352 -7.54 8.07 -23.26
N GLU A 353 -8.44 8.84 -23.85
CA GLU A 353 -8.94 10.12 -23.34
C GLU A 353 -9.92 10.00 -22.15
N THR A 354 -9.95 8.86 -21.45
CA THR A 354 -10.91 8.58 -20.35
C THR A 354 -10.93 9.71 -19.30
N THR A 355 -9.75 10.16 -18.84
CA THR A 355 -9.63 11.29 -17.90
C THR A 355 -10.27 12.57 -18.46
N ASN A 356 -9.94 12.93 -19.71
CA ASN A 356 -10.39 14.19 -20.30
C ASN A 356 -11.89 14.18 -20.54
N VAL A 357 -12.45 13.07 -21.03
CA VAL A 357 -13.90 12.90 -21.21
C VAL A 357 -14.62 12.95 -19.87
N ALA A 358 -14.11 12.30 -18.82
CA ALA A 358 -14.70 12.37 -17.49
C ALA A 358 -14.80 13.81 -16.96
N LEU A 359 -13.71 14.59 -17.06
CA LEU A 359 -13.68 15.98 -16.64
C LEU A 359 -14.64 16.86 -17.44
N LEU A 360 -14.69 16.68 -18.77
CA LEU A 360 -15.61 17.43 -19.65
C LEU A 360 -17.09 17.17 -19.32
N HIS A 361 -17.41 15.97 -18.85
CA HIS A 361 -18.75 15.58 -18.43
C HIS A 361 -19.02 15.82 -16.93
N GLY A 362 -18.15 16.56 -16.23
CA GLY A 362 -18.40 17.00 -14.86
C GLY A 362 -18.01 16.00 -13.77
N LEU A 363 -17.31 14.91 -14.10
CA LEU A 363 -16.76 13.99 -13.10
C LEU A 363 -15.38 14.46 -12.64
N ASN A 364 -15.18 14.53 -11.32
CA ASN A 364 -13.84 14.69 -10.77
C ASN A 364 -13.04 13.40 -11.01
N VAL A 365 -11.73 13.53 -11.24
CA VAL A 365 -10.87 12.40 -11.62
C VAL A 365 -9.66 12.29 -10.69
N LEU A 366 -9.42 11.08 -10.20
CA LEU A 366 -8.13 10.68 -9.65
C LEU A 366 -7.52 9.64 -10.60
N ARG A 367 -6.40 9.98 -11.22
CA ARG A 367 -5.72 9.10 -12.18
C ARG A 367 -4.53 8.39 -11.54
N HIS A 368 -4.51 7.07 -11.57
CA HIS A 368 -3.35 6.30 -11.14
C HIS A 368 -2.11 6.59 -12.02
N PRO A 369 -0.90 6.59 -11.44
CA PRO A 369 0.34 6.77 -12.19
C PRO A 369 0.63 5.59 -13.14
N THR A 370 0.24 4.39 -12.75
CA THR A 370 0.38 3.14 -13.50
C THR A 370 -0.90 2.32 -13.37
N ASN A 371 -1.16 1.39 -14.30
CA ASN A 371 -2.31 0.51 -14.20
C ASN A 371 -2.10 -0.50 -13.07
N ARG A 372 -3.03 -0.55 -12.11
CA ARG A 372 -2.93 -1.39 -10.91
C ARG A 372 -3.99 -2.49 -10.84
N GLY A 373 -5.04 -2.40 -11.66
CA GLY A 373 -6.14 -3.34 -11.67
C GLY A 373 -7.38 -2.86 -10.92
N TYR A 374 -8.49 -3.53 -11.20
CA TYR A 374 -9.84 -3.18 -10.73
C TYR A 374 -9.96 -3.08 -9.19
N GLY A 375 -9.38 -4.01 -8.45
CA GLY A 375 -9.38 -3.99 -6.99
C GLY A 375 -8.56 -2.83 -6.42
N ALA A 376 -7.48 -2.41 -7.09
CA ALA A 376 -6.72 -1.24 -6.68
C ALA A 376 -7.53 0.05 -6.87
N SER A 377 -8.26 0.19 -7.98
CA SER A 377 -9.14 1.35 -8.20
C SER A 377 -10.23 1.46 -7.15
N GLN A 378 -10.84 0.33 -6.77
CA GLN A 378 -11.79 0.28 -5.66
C GLN A 378 -11.16 0.76 -4.35
N LYS A 379 -9.98 0.25 -4.00
CA LYS A 379 -9.27 0.67 -2.77
C LYS A 379 -8.98 2.16 -2.75
N THR A 380 -8.48 2.71 -3.85
CA THR A 380 -8.19 4.15 -3.97
C THR A 380 -9.47 4.96 -3.81
N GLY A 381 -10.54 4.59 -4.51
CA GLY A 381 -11.82 5.30 -4.44
C GLY A 381 -12.48 5.24 -3.07
N TYR A 382 -12.52 4.06 -2.42
CA TYR A 382 -13.07 3.90 -1.08
C TYR A 382 -12.26 4.67 -0.03
N THR A 383 -10.92 4.59 -0.11
CA THR A 383 -10.04 5.35 0.79
C THR A 383 -10.26 6.85 0.62
N ARG A 384 -10.36 7.33 -0.63
CA ARG A 384 -10.60 8.74 -0.89
C ARG A 384 -11.97 9.20 -0.38
N ALA A 385 -13.03 8.45 -0.68
CA ALA A 385 -14.37 8.76 -0.20
C ALA A 385 -14.45 8.82 1.34
N LEU A 386 -13.80 7.88 2.04
CA LEU A 386 -13.76 7.87 3.51
C LEU A 386 -12.99 9.07 4.09
N ARG A 387 -11.91 9.49 3.43
CA ARG A 387 -11.13 10.67 3.83
C ARG A 387 -11.86 11.98 3.53
N ASP A 388 -12.69 12.01 2.49
CA ASP A 388 -13.55 13.15 2.16
C ASP A 388 -14.84 13.18 3.01
N GLY A 389 -14.97 12.32 4.02
CA GLY A 389 -16.08 12.37 4.97
C GLY A 389 -17.37 11.67 4.52
N ALA A 390 -17.31 10.78 3.51
CA ALA A 390 -18.47 10.00 3.09
C ALA A 390 -19.11 9.26 4.26
N ALA A 391 -20.44 9.30 4.34
CA ALA A 391 -21.26 8.44 5.19
C ALA A 391 -21.67 7.15 4.43
N VAL A 392 -21.95 7.29 3.13
CA VAL A 392 -22.28 6.18 2.23
C VAL A 392 -21.40 6.24 1.00
N ILE A 393 -20.85 5.11 0.60
CA ILE A 393 -20.05 4.98 -0.62
C ILE A 393 -20.79 4.05 -1.58
N VAL A 394 -21.13 4.54 -2.78
CA VAL A 394 -21.80 3.76 -3.82
C VAL A 394 -20.82 3.51 -4.97
N MET A 395 -20.55 2.24 -5.30
CA MET A 395 -19.72 1.90 -6.44
C MET A 395 -20.58 1.74 -7.70
N VAL A 396 -20.28 2.55 -8.72
CA VAL A 396 -20.90 2.47 -10.06
C VAL A 396 -19.78 2.25 -11.07
N HIS A 397 -19.93 1.32 -12.00
CA HIS A 397 -18.89 1.09 -13.02
C HIS A 397 -18.97 2.16 -14.11
N ALA A 398 -17.82 2.67 -14.55
CA ALA A 398 -17.78 3.68 -15.62
C ALA A 398 -18.11 3.12 -17.03
N ASP A 399 -18.34 1.81 -17.15
CA ASP A 399 -18.66 1.09 -18.40
C ASP A 399 -20.16 1.00 -18.70
N ASN A 400 -21.00 1.65 -17.90
CA ASN A 400 -22.47 1.60 -17.97
C ASN A 400 -23.09 0.18 -17.86
N GLN A 401 -22.38 -0.77 -17.24
CA GLN A 401 -22.94 -2.09 -16.90
C GLN A 401 -24.00 -2.00 -15.78
N TYR A 402 -23.85 -1.03 -14.88
CA TYR A 402 -24.74 -0.78 -13.75
C TYR A 402 -25.45 0.56 -13.91
N ASP A 403 -26.74 0.57 -13.64
CA ASP A 403 -27.63 1.72 -13.82
C ASP A 403 -27.32 2.81 -12.78
N PRO A 404 -26.75 3.97 -13.18
CA PRO A 404 -26.44 5.07 -12.25
C PRO A 404 -27.71 5.71 -11.68
N GLY A 405 -28.87 5.50 -12.32
CA GLY A 405 -30.17 5.97 -11.83
C GLY A 405 -30.55 5.39 -10.46
N LEU A 406 -29.99 4.24 -10.09
CA LEU A 406 -30.28 3.53 -8.83
C LEU A 406 -29.38 3.94 -7.67
N VAL A 407 -28.53 4.96 -7.82
CA VAL A 407 -27.60 5.38 -6.74
C VAL A 407 -28.34 5.73 -5.45
N ALA A 408 -29.48 6.43 -5.55
CA ALA A 408 -30.30 6.78 -4.40
C ALA A 408 -30.89 5.53 -3.74
N ASP A 409 -31.48 4.62 -4.52
CA ASP A 409 -32.03 3.35 -4.02
C ASP A 409 -30.97 2.49 -3.33
N MET A 410 -29.74 2.48 -3.85
CA MET A 410 -28.61 1.76 -3.26
C MET A 410 -28.15 2.37 -1.94
N ALA A 411 -28.26 3.69 -1.77
CA ALA A 411 -27.84 4.38 -0.56
C ALA A 411 -28.92 4.39 0.55
N GLU A 412 -30.20 4.40 0.18
CA GLU A 412 -31.33 4.57 1.10
C GLU A 412 -31.34 3.56 2.26
N PRO A 413 -31.16 2.24 2.07
CA PRO A 413 -31.15 1.28 3.19
C PRO A 413 -30.04 1.54 4.21
N ILE A 414 -28.91 2.12 3.78
CA ILE A 414 -27.81 2.47 4.67
C ILE A 414 -28.15 3.74 5.45
N LEU A 415 -28.70 4.76 4.78
CA LEU A 415 -29.14 6.00 5.41
C LEU A 415 -30.27 5.78 6.42
N ALA A 416 -31.19 4.86 6.13
CA ALA A 416 -32.26 4.43 7.03
C ALA A 416 -31.74 3.62 8.23
N GLY A 417 -30.48 3.15 8.18
CA GLY A 417 -29.89 2.31 9.20
C GLY A 417 -30.36 0.85 9.14
N ASP A 418 -30.93 0.40 8.01
CA ASP A 418 -31.39 -0.97 7.80
C ASP A 418 -30.26 -1.88 7.26
N ALA A 419 -29.25 -1.31 6.61
CA ALA A 419 -28.14 -2.03 6.02
C ALA A 419 -26.78 -1.41 6.36
N ASP A 420 -25.76 -2.25 6.42
CA ASP A 420 -24.35 -1.83 6.39
C ASP A 420 -23.79 -1.95 4.96
N VAL A 421 -24.36 -2.87 4.17
CA VAL A 421 -24.00 -3.12 2.77
C VAL A 421 -25.26 -3.36 1.94
N VAL A 422 -25.35 -2.74 0.78
CA VAL A 422 -26.42 -2.98 -0.20
C VAL A 422 -25.83 -3.58 -1.46
N ILE A 423 -26.48 -4.62 -1.98
CA ILE A 423 -26.04 -5.37 -3.16
C ILE A 423 -27.11 -5.22 -4.24
N GLY A 424 -26.71 -4.70 -5.40
CA GLY A 424 -27.54 -4.71 -6.59
C GLY A 424 -27.43 -6.06 -7.29
N SER A 425 -28.48 -6.87 -7.25
CA SER A 425 -28.48 -8.22 -7.83
C SER A 425 -29.25 -8.32 -9.13
N ARG A 426 -28.60 -8.90 -10.14
CA ARG A 426 -29.18 -9.25 -11.44
C ARG A 426 -30.01 -10.53 -11.37
N LEU A 427 -29.77 -11.35 -10.34
CA LEU A 427 -30.33 -12.68 -10.17
C LEU A 427 -31.49 -12.73 -9.17
N LEU A 428 -31.79 -11.63 -8.49
CA LEU A 428 -32.91 -11.55 -7.53
C LEU A 428 -34.27 -11.74 -8.22
N VAL A 429 -34.47 -11.13 -9.40
CA VAL A 429 -35.63 -11.34 -10.29
C VAL A 429 -35.24 -12.17 -11.54
N ASP A 430 -33.98 -12.63 -11.59
CA ASP A 430 -33.30 -13.38 -12.67
C ASP A 430 -33.75 -13.05 -14.10
N ARG A 431 -33.37 -11.84 -14.55
CA ARG A 431 -33.51 -11.42 -15.96
C ARG A 431 -32.16 -11.31 -16.67
N ALA A 432 -31.12 -11.93 -16.11
CA ALA A 432 -29.75 -11.73 -16.54
C ALA A 432 -29.49 -12.15 -18.00
N VAL A 433 -29.97 -13.33 -18.41
CA VAL A 433 -29.82 -13.81 -19.80
C VAL A 433 -30.63 -12.95 -20.78
N ALA A 434 -31.81 -12.48 -20.37
CA ALA A 434 -32.63 -11.59 -21.19
C ALA A 434 -31.98 -10.21 -21.38
N GLY A 435 -31.23 -9.72 -20.39
CA GLY A 435 -30.41 -8.50 -20.47
C GLY A 435 -29.04 -8.68 -21.14
N GLY A 436 -28.83 -9.80 -21.86
CA GLY A 436 -27.64 -10.03 -22.69
C GLY A 436 -26.50 -10.81 -22.03
N MET A 437 -26.64 -11.27 -20.78
CA MET A 437 -25.59 -12.07 -20.12
C MET A 437 -25.36 -13.38 -20.88
N PRO A 438 -24.11 -13.72 -21.28
CA PRO A 438 -23.82 -15.00 -21.89
C PRO A 438 -24.21 -16.18 -21.00
N ARG A 439 -24.89 -17.20 -21.55
CA ARG A 439 -25.40 -18.35 -20.78
C ARG A 439 -24.34 -19.05 -19.95
N TRP A 440 -23.10 -19.17 -20.45
CA TRP A 440 -22.02 -19.79 -19.70
C TRP A 440 -21.57 -18.94 -18.50
N LYS A 441 -21.61 -17.60 -18.59
CA LYS A 441 -21.37 -16.68 -17.46
C LYS A 441 -22.50 -16.81 -16.43
N TRP A 442 -23.75 -16.89 -16.90
CA TRP A 442 -24.91 -17.11 -16.03
C TRP A 442 -24.83 -18.44 -15.26
N VAL A 443 -24.51 -19.54 -15.94
CA VAL A 443 -24.31 -20.85 -15.30
C VAL A 443 -23.17 -20.79 -14.28
N GLY A 444 -22.02 -20.21 -14.66
CA GLY A 444 -20.88 -20.03 -13.76
C GLY A 444 -21.25 -19.22 -12.51
N ASN A 445 -21.99 -18.13 -12.68
CA ASN A 445 -22.44 -17.27 -11.59
C ASN A 445 -23.39 -18.01 -10.63
N ARG A 446 -24.40 -18.70 -11.16
CA ARG A 446 -25.32 -19.52 -10.36
C ARG A 446 -24.60 -20.63 -9.59
N LEU A 447 -23.66 -21.33 -10.25
CA LEU A 447 -22.90 -22.41 -9.64
C LEU A 447 -22.03 -21.92 -8.49
N LEU A 448 -21.22 -20.87 -8.73
CA LEU A 448 -20.35 -20.29 -7.72
C LEU A 448 -21.16 -19.70 -6.57
N THR A 449 -22.22 -18.93 -6.86
CA THR A 449 -23.14 -18.39 -5.83
C THR A 449 -23.70 -19.50 -4.94
N GLY A 450 -24.05 -20.66 -5.51
CA GLY A 450 -24.50 -21.83 -4.74
C GLY A 450 -23.42 -22.40 -3.81
N ILE A 451 -22.18 -22.50 -4.28
CA ILE A 451 -21.03 -22.94 -3.49
C ILE A 451 -20.72 -21.93 -2.38
N GLU A 452 -20.73 -20.64 -2.70
CA GLU A 452 -20.48 -19.54 -1.77
C GLU A 452 -21.53 -19.53 -0.66
N ASN A 453 -22.81 -19.59 -0.98
CA ASN A 453 -23.90 -19.71 -0.01
C ASN A 453 -23.74 -20.95 0.89
N ALA A 454 -23.38 -22.10 0.34
CA ALA A 454 -23.13 -23.30 1.13
C ALA A 454 -21.90 -23.17 2.05
N VAL A 455 -20.87 -22.44 1.62
CA VAL A 455 -19.67 -22.17 2.41
C VAL A 455 -19.93 -21.18 3.54
N PHE A 456 -20.59 -20.08 3.21
CA PHE A 456 -20.86 -18.95 4.09
C PHE A 456 -22.07 -19.16 5.01
N GLY A 457 -22.98 -20.08 4.65
CA GLY A 457 -24.19 -20.34 5.43
C GLY A 457 -25.28 -19.27 5.27
N VAL A 458 -25.26 -18.52 4.16
CA VAL A 458 -26.26 -17.49 3.82
C VAL A 458 -26.98 -17.84 2.52
N ARG A 459 -27.89 -16.96 2.07
CA ARG A 459 -28.73 -17.18 0.88
C ARG A 459 -28.78 -15.94 -0.01
N PHE A 460 -27.63 -15.35 -0.31
CA PHE A 460 -27.57 -14.24 -1.26
C PHE A 460 -27.93 -14.71 -2.66
N SER A 461 -28.57 -13.83 -3.43
CA SER A 461 -28.95 -14.10 -4.80
C SER A 461 -27.77 -14.00 -5.78
N GLU A 462 -26.75 -13.20 -5.46
CA GLU A 462 -25.56 -13.01 -6.32
C GLU A 462 -24.32 -12.51 -5.54
N TYR A 463 -23.14 -13.12 -5.78
CA TYR A 463 -21.83 -12.66 -5.24
C TYR A 463 -20.94 -11.96 -6.28
N HIS A 464 -21.30 -12.01 -7.56
CA HIS A 464 -20.43 -11.53 -8.66
C HIS A 464 -20.93 -10.24 -9.32
N THR A 465 -21.83 -9.54 -8.63
CA THR A 465 -22.23 -8.18 -8.99
C THR A 465 -21.23 -7.18 -8.44
N GLY A 466 -20.84 -6.22 -9.27
CA GLY A 466 -20.08 -5.05 -8.86
C GLY A 466 -20.98 -3.98 -8.24
N TYR A 467 -22.29 -3.94 -8.48
CA TYR A 467 -23.09 -2.83 -7.95
C TYR A 467 -23.28 -2.96 -6.44
N ARG A 468 -22.58 -2.14 -5.66
CA ARG A 468 -22.57 -2.21 -4.20
C ARG A 468 -22.57 -0.83 -3.59
N ALA A 469 -23.26 -0.69 -2.46
CA ALA A 469 -23.10 0.44 -1.56
C ALA A 469 -22.62 -0.05 -0.20
N PHE A 470 -21.80 0.76 0.46
CA PHE A 470 -21.25 0.47 1.78
C PHE A 470 -21.46 1.65 2.71
N SER A 471 -21.80 1.36 3.97
CA SER A 471 -21.66 2.35 5.03
C SER A 471 -20.18 2.63 5.26
N ALA A 472 -19.86 3.88 5.57
CA ALA A 472 -18.51 4.28 5.92
C ALA A 472 -17.99 3.49 7.13
N ASP A 473 -18.86 3.23 8.11
CA ASP A 473 -18.53 2.44 9.30
C ASP A 473 -18.17 0.99 8.96
N PHE A 474 -18.88 0.37 8.00
CA PHE A 474 -18.54 -0.97 7.54
C PHE A 474 -17.16 -1.00 6.89
N LEU A 475 -16.89 -0.11 5.92
CA LEU A 475 -15.58 -0.05 5.25
C LEU A 475 -14.47 0.27 6.25
N ARG A 476 -14.74 1.16 7.22
CA ARG A 476 -13.81 1.41 8.32
C ARG A 476 -13.66 0.19 9.23
N SER A 477 -14.59 -0.74 9.28
CA SER A 477 -14.44 -1.91 10.13
C SER A 477 -13.54 -3.00 9.50
N VAL A 478 -13.34 -3.01 8.18
CA VAL A 478 -12.71 -4.13 7.45
C VAL A 478 -11.36 -3.76 6.81
N PRO A 479 -10.40 -4.71 6.68
CA PRO A 479 -9.08 -4.43 6.13
C PRO A 479 -9.05 -4.51 4.60
N PHE A 480 -9.95 -3.80 3.90
CA PHE A 480 -10.12 -3.91 2.45
C PHE A 480 -8.86 -3.53 1.64
N LEU A 481 -7.97 -2.70 2.20
CA LEU A 481 -6.68 -2.37 1.57
C LEU A 481 -5.77 -3.58 1.34
N ARG A 482 -5.95 -4.65 2.13
CA ARG A 482 -5.19 -5.90 2.04
C ARG A 482 -5.71 -6.87 0.99
N ASN A 483 -6.88 -6.59 0.42
CA ASN A 483 -7.47 -7.43 -0.62
C ASN A 483 -6.57 -7.46 -1.85
N SER A 484 -6.95 -8.21 -2.86
CA SER A 484 -6.28 -8.22 -4.15
C SER A 484 -6.45 -6.87 -4.85
N ASP A 485 -5.48 -6.53 -5.69
CA ASP A 485 -5.61 -5.42 -6.64
C ASP A 485 -6.42 -5.87 -7.90
N ASP A 486 -6.74 -7.17 -8.03
CA ASP A 486 -7.51 -7.78 -9.12
C ASP A 486 -9.02 -7.94 -8.82
N PHE A 487 -9.78 -8.50 -9.77
CA PHE A 487 -11.21 -8.85 -9.66
C PHE A 487 -11.59 -9.70 -8.44
N VAL A 488 -10.69 -10.51 -7.87
CA VAL A 488 -11.01 -11.31 -6.68
C VAL A 488 -11.24 -10.45 -5.42
N PHE A 489 -10.88 -9.16 -5.45
CA PHE A 489 -11.22 -8.19 -4.42
C PHE A 489 -12.69 -8.31 -3.98
N ASP A 490 -13.58 -8.48 -4.96
CA ASP A 490 -15.02 -8.60 -4.77
C ASP A 490 -15.39 -9.77 -3.84
N GLN A 491 -14.68 -10.89 -3.96
CA GLN A 491 -14.93 -12.06 -3.13
C GLN A 491 -14.29 -11.94 -1.75
N GLU A 492 -13.17 -11.25 -1.67
CA GLU A 492 -12.52 -10.97 -0.39
C GLU A 492 -13.33 -9.99 0.45
N ILE A 493 -13.96 -8.97 -0.17
CA ILE A 493 -14.84 -8.06 0.55
C ILE A 493 -16.13 -8.77 1.00
N PHE A 494 -16.71 -9.69 0.21
CA PHE A 494 -17.86 -10.49 0.64
C PHE A 494 -17.56 -11.36 1.86
N ALA A 495 -16.41 -12.02 1.87
CA ALA A 495 -15.99 -12.76 3.05
C ALA A 495 -15.82 -11.83 4.28
N GLN A 496 -15.37 -10.60 4.07
CA GLN A 496 -15.28 -9.59 5.14
C GLN A 496 -16.66 -9.13 5.63
N VAL A 497 -17.62 -8.86 4.73
CA VAL A 497 -19.03 -8.57 5.04
C VAL A 497 -19.59 -9.61 6.01
N LEU A 498 -19.44 -10.88 5.66
CA LEU A 498 -19.95 -11.99 6.43
C LEU A 498 -19.21 -12.17 7.75
N SER A 499 -17.88 -11.98 7.74
CA SER A 499 -17.07 -12.07 8.96
C SER A 499 -17.40 -10.99 10.01
N ARG A 500 -17.97 -9.87 9.57
CA ARG A 500 -18.45 -8.77 10.43
C ARG A 500 -19.92 -8.89 10.81
N ASN A 501 -20.60 -9.94 10.35
CA ASN A 501 -22.06 -10.09 10.48
C ASN A 501 -22.79 -8.81 10.03
N ALA A 502 -22.28 -8.17 8.97
CA ALA A 502 -22.86 -6.94 8.44
C ALA A 502 -24.29 -7.19 7.97
N ARG A 503 -25.16 -6.20 8.15
CA ARG A 503 -26.53 -6.24 7.65
C ARG A 503 -26.52 -5.99 6.16
N VAL A 504 -27.06 -6.93 5.39
CA VAL A 504 -27.03 -6.91 3.93
C VAL A 504 -28.45 -6.83 3.38
N VAL A 505 -28.68 -5.89 2.47
CA VAL A 505 -29.92 -5.78 1.70
C VAL A 505 -29.61 -6.01 0.22
N GLU A 506 -30.46 -6.78 -0.46
CA GLU A 506 -30.36 -7.02 -1.91
C GLU A 506 -31.47 -6.27 -2.65
N ILE A 507 -31.09 -5.48 -3.65
CA ILE A 507 -32.01 -4.73 -4.52
C ILE A 507 -31.95 -5.33 -5.92
N PRO A 508 -33.09 -5.58 -6.59
CA PRO A 508 -33.09 -6.08 -7.95
C PRO A 508 -32.62 -4.99 -8.92
N ILE A 509 -31.64 -5.30 -9.77
CA ILE A 509 -31.10 -4.36 -10.77
C ILE A 509 -31.26 -4.90 -12.20
N PRO A 510 -31.39 -4.01 -13.21
CA PRO A 510 -31.38 -4.44 -14.60
C PRO A 510 -30.02 -5.03 -15.00
N THR A 511 -30.01 -5.86 -16.03
CA THR A 511 -28.79 -6.41 -16.61
C THR A 511 -28.48 -5.73 -17.93
N ARG A 512 -27.30 -5.11 -18.05
CA ARG A 512 -26.82 -4.45 -19.26
C ARG A 512 -25.51 -5.11 -19.73
N TYR A 513 -25.61 -6.10 -20.64
CA TYR A 513 -24.45 -6.69 -21.31
C TYR A 513 -24.43 -6.29 -22.78
N PHE A 514 -23.49 -5.42 -23.14
CA PHE A 514 -23.18 -5.05 -24.51
C PHE A 514 -21.68 -5.26 -24.79
N HIS A 515 -21.28 -5.27 -26.06
CA HIS A 515 -19.95 -5.70 -26.50
C HIS A 515 -18.82 -4.88 -25.83
N GLU A 516 -19.06 -3.60 -25.58
CA GLU A 516 -18.13 -2.68 -24.93
C GLU A 516 -18.06 -2.83 -23.40
N ALA A 517 -19.08 -3.39 -22.74
CA ALA A 517 -19.18 -3.48 -21.27
C ALA A 517 -18.66 -4.81 -20.68
N SER A 518 -18.19 -5.78 -21.49
CA SER A 518 -17.63 -7.02 -20.95
C SER A 518 -16.52 -7.61 -21.81
N SER A 519 -15.29 -7.15 -21.54
CA SER A 519 -14.06 -7.65 -22.17
C SER A 519 -13.48 -8.91 -21.51
N VAL A 520 -14.09 -9.43 -20.43
CA VAL A 520 -13.57 -10.58 -19.68
C VAL A 520 -13.79 -11.88 -20.46
N ASP A 521 -12.69 -12.52 -20.85
CA ASP A 521 -12.63 -13.79 -21.56
C ASP A 521 -12.84 -15.02 -20.65
N PHE A 522 -12.88 -16.21 -21.25
CA PHE A 522 -13.10 -17.46 -20.54
C PHE A 522 -11.96 -17.80 -19.57
N LEU A 523 -10.69 -17.61 -20.00
CA LEU A 523 -9.52 -17.94 -19.16
C LEU A 523 -9.45 -17.05 -17.92
N THR A 524 -9.75 -15.76 -18.07
CA THR A 524 -9.83 -14.82 -16.95
C THR A 524 -10.97 -15.21 -16.00
N SER A 525 -12.13 -15.60 -16.55
CA SER A 525 -13.26 -16.09 -15.76
C SER A 525 -12.91 -17.37 -14.98
N LEU A 526 -12.16 -18.30 -15.57
CA LEU A 526 -11.71 -19.53 -14.91
C LEU A 526 -10.70 -19.24 -13.78
N ARG A 527 -9.72 -18.36 -14.03
CA ARG A 527 -8.77 -17.93 -12.99
C ARG A 527 -9.50 -17.26 -11.83
N TYR A 528 -10.48 -16.42 -12.13
CA TYR A 528 -11.34 -15.80 -11.13
C TYR A 528 -12.12 -16.83 -10.30
N ALA A 529 -12.72 -17.83 -10.95
CA ALA A 529 -13.43 -18.92 -10.26
C ALA A 529 -12.51 -19.69 -9.30
N LEU A 530 -11.29 -20.06 -9.75
CA LEU A 530 -10.31 -20.75 -8.90
C LEU A 530 -9.86 -19.88 -7.71
N LYS A 531 -9.61 -18.58 -7.94
CA LYS A 531 -9.29 -17.64 -6.87
C LYS A 531 -10.44 -17.50 -5.87
N THR A 532 -11.69 -17.48 -6.34
CA THR A 532 -12.91 -17.47 -5.50
C THR A 532 -12.96 -18.71 -4.60
N LEU A 533 -12.76 -19.91 -5.17
CA LEU A 533 -12.71 -21.15 -4.40
C LEU A 533 -11.58 -21.15 -3.36
N TRP A 534 -10.43 -20.54 -3.67
CA TRP A 534 -9.35 -20.36 -2.70
C TRP A 534 -9.74 -19.43 -1.54
N VAL A 535 -10.43 -18.32 -1.82
CA VAL A 535 -10.98 -17.41 -0.79
C VAL A 535 -11.95 -18.15 0.13
N LEU A 536 -12.83 -18.97 -0.45
CA LEU A 536 -13.77 -19.81 0.31
C LEU A 536 -13.07 -20.86 1.18
N GLY A 537 -12.06 -21.54 0.63
CA GLY A 537 -11.23 -22.49 1.37
C GLY A 537 -10.54 -21.82 2.56
N ARG A 538 -9.97 -20.63 2.34
CA ARG A 538 -9.38 -19.80 3.40
C ARG A 538 -10.42 -19.42 4.46
N TYR A 539 -11.62 -19.03 4.07
CA TYR A 539 -12.72 -18.71 4.99
C TYR A 539 -13.16 -19.89 5.86
N ARG A 540 -13.20 -21.10 5.30
CA ARG A 540 -13.53 -22.31 6.06
C ARG A 540 -12.42 -22.71 7.05
N LEU A 541 -11.16 -22.65 6.62
CA LEU A 541 -10.00 -23.11 7.42
C LEU A 541 -9.62 -22.13 8.52
N ASP A 542 -9.69 -20.83 8.22
CA ASP A 542 -9.42 -19.77 9.18
C ASP A 542 -10.67 -18.91 9.34
N ARG A 543 -11.60 -19.34 10.22
CA ARG A 543 -12.79 -18.54 10.58
C ARG A 543 -12.43 -17.19 11.22
N ARG A 544 -11.18 -17.00 11.66
CA ARG A 544 -10.72 -15.71 12.18
C ARG A 544 -10.39 -14.75 11.05
N TRP A 545 -10.22 -15.25 9.81
CA TRP A 545 -9.76 -14.49 8.66
C TRP A 545 -8.52 -13.64 8.96
N THR A 546 -7.72 -13.98 9.99
CA THR A 546 -6.81 -13.03 10.68
C THR A 546 -7.27 -11.58 10.49
N LEU A 547 -8.53 -11.33 10.84
CA LEU A 547 -9.10 -10.00 10.90
C LEU A 547 -8.32 -9.30 11.98
N LEU A 548 -7.51 -8.34 11.56
CA LEU A 548 -7.01 -7.37 12.50
C LEU A 548 -8.17 -6.77 13.26
N ARG A 549 -8.15 -6.93 14.58
CA ARG A 549 -8.78 -5.99 15.50
C ARG A 549 -7.96 -4.71 15.52
N ARG A 550 -7.96 -3.99 14.40
CA ARG A 550 -8.14 -2.55 14.44
C ARG A 550 -9.10 -2.19 13.31
N PRO A 551 -10.27 -1.61 13.64
CA PRO A 551 -11.00 -0.82 12.67
C PRO A 551 -10.02 0.18 12.04
N ALA A 552 -10.28 0.61 10.82
CA ALA A 552 -9.82 1.85 10.21
C ALA A 552 -10.19 3.09 11.05
N ALA A 553 -9.86 3.06 12.34
CA ALA A 553 -9.73 4.22 13.21
C ALA A 553 -8.70 5.21 12.64
N TRP A 554 -7.80 4.77 11.75
CA TRP A 554 -6.91 5.64 10.96
C TRP A 554 -7.61 6.35 9.78
N LEU A 555 -8.86 5.99 9.45
CA LEU A 555 -9.76 6.69 8.50
C LEU A 555 -10.81 7.54 9.23
N SER A 556 -10.63 7.82 10.52
CA SER A 556 -11.36 8.92 11.14
C SER A 556 -11.06 10.18 10.32
N ALA A 557 -12.09 10.93 9.96
CA ALA A 557 -11.89 12.27 9.43
C ALA A 557 -10.92 12.97 10.40
N ARG A 558 -9.92 13.69 9.87
CA ARG A 558 -9.11 14.57 10.73
C ARG A 558 -10.13 15.46 11.44
N ASP A 559 -10.24 15.33 12.76
CA ASP A 559 -11.01 16.28 13.56
C ASP A 559 -10.47 17.67 13.18
N GLU A 560 -11.35 18.53 12.67
CA GLU A 560 -11.07 19.93 12.32
C GLU A 560 -10.46 20.71 13.49
#